data_AF-A0A522YSD8-F1
#
_entry.id   AF-A0A522YSD8-F1
#
_cell.length_a   1.000
_cell.length_b   1.000
_cell.length_c   1.000
_cell.angle_alpha   90.00
_cell.angle_beta   90.00
_cell.angle_gamma   90.00
#
_symmetry.space_group_name_H-M   'P 1'
#
loop_
_entity.id
_entity.type
_entity.pdbx_description
1 polymer ?
#
loop_
_entity_poly.entity_id
_entity_poly.type
_entity_poly.pdbx_seq_one_letter_code
_entity_poly.pdbx_strand_id
1 'polypeptide(L)'
;RSGRQRESFKRLGILGDWEDPYLTMDYRYEADTVRELAKFMDNGSLYQGLKPVHWCTSCQTALAEAEVEYADHTSPSVYVRFVLEEGEAAKLGLKGEAAVVIWTTTPWTIPANRAVCVHPAFDYSAIAHKGGTLLMATELVGKVAPVIGVGEIEEIKRFKGSELEGIKTKHPLYGHISPVILGMHVTLDAGTGAVHTAPGHGQEDYAVGQKYGLEVFNPVRDNGLFKDDLPIFAGRRVPQVNPDVIEELNVRGMLLFTENINHSYPHCWRCKNPVIFRATAQWFIGMEHNGLRVKALAEINRVEWVPKWGKERIFGMVENRPDWCISRQRAWGVPITVLKCQKCDEPLIDGDTARRVADEMEQHGADIWFEKDAAHWAQGKTCKKCGASEWKKEEDILDVWFDSGVSQAAVLRRWKDLQWPGDMYLEGSDQHRGWFQSSLLASVGTAGSAPYGTVLTHGYVVDAKGRAMSKSVG
;
A
#
# COMPACT_ATOMS: atom_id res chain seq x y z
N ARG A 1 -9.60 -30.29 4.12
CA ARG A 1 -10.41 -29.60 3.06
C ARG A 1 -9.95 -30.03 1.66
N SER A 2 -8.64 -30.21 1.43
CA SER A 2 -8.03 -30.73 0.19
C SER A 2 -8.70 -32.01 -0.36
N GLY A 3 -8.91 -33.03 0.47
CA GLY A 3 -9.53 -34.29 0.01
C GLY A 3 -10.91 -34.10 -0.64
N ARG A 4 -11.77 -33.22 -0.10
CA ARG A 4 -13.09 -32.93 -0.69
C ARG A 4 -13.00 -32.17 -2.02
N GLN A 5 -12.02 -31.27 -2.15
CA GLN A 5 -11.78 -30.54 -3.40
C GLN A 5 -11.27 -31.49 -4.49
N ARG A 6 -10.27 -32.33 -4.17
CA ARG A 6 -9.74 -33.35 -5.08
C ARG A 6 -10.82 -34.27 -5.64
N GLU A 7 -11.67 -34.83 -4.78
CA GLU A 7 -12.76 -35.71 -5.23
C GLU A 7 -13.79 -34.97 -6.10
N SER A 8 -14.02 -33.68 -5.85
CA SER A 8 -14.93 -32.87 -6.69
C SER A 8 -14.36 -32.66 -8.09
N PHE A 9 -13.05 -32.39 -8.21
CA PHE A 9 -12.37 -32.29 -9.51
C PHE A 9 -12.37 -33.63 -10.27
N LYS A 10 -12.05 -34.74 -9.60
CA LYS A 10 -12.15 -36.10 -10.17
C LYS A 10 -13.58 -36.38 -10.68
N ARG A 11 -14.61 -36.00 -9.89
CA ARG A 11 -16.02 -36.16 -10.27
C ARG A 11 -16.42 -35.36 -11.51
N LEU A 12 -15.80 -34.20 -11.76
CA LEU A 12 -16.02 -33.40 -12.97
C LEU A 12 -15.32 -34.00 -14.22
N GLY A 13 -14.58 -35.11 -14.07
CA GLY A 13 -13.88 -35.76 -15.17
C GLY A 13 -12.55 -35.10 -15.53
N ILE A 14 -11.98 -34.28 -14.63
CA ILE A 14 -10.70 -33.59 -14.87
C ILE A 14 -9.54 -34.58 -14.70
N LEU A 15 -8.74 -34.70 -15.75
CA LEU A 15 -7.53 -35.52 -15.77
C LEU A 15 -6.36 -34.71 -15.19
N GLY A 16 -5.60 -35.33 -14.30
CA GLY A 16 -4.44 -34.73 -13.66
C GLY A 16 -3.74 -35.74 -12.75
N ASP A 17 -2.52 -35.41 -12.31
CA ASP A 17 -1.84 -36.21 -11.29
C ASP A 17 -2.42 -35.89 -9.91
N TRP A 18 -3.39 -36.71 -9.51
CA TRP A 18 -4.11 -36.52 -8.26
C TRP A 18 -3.48 -37.26 -7.06
N GLU A 19 -2.55 -38.17 -7.34
CA GLU A 19 -1.89 -38.98 -6.32
C GLU A 19 -0.63 -38.28 -5.81
N ASP A 20 0.08 -37.56 -6.68
CA ASP A 20 1.18 -36.66 -6.31
C ASP A 20 0.89 -35.22 -6.79
N PRO A 21 -0.05 -34.47 -6.17
CA PRO A 21 -0.26 -33.07 -6.49
C PRO A 21 0.78 -32.19 -5.79
N TYR A 22 1.18 -31.08 -6.42
CA TYR A 22 1.97 -30.09 -5.70
C TYR A 22 1.12 -29.41 -4.60
N LEU A 23 1.75 -29.15 -3.45
CA LEU A 23 1.15 -28.46 -2.31
C LEU A 23 2.11 -27.39 -1.82
N THR A 24 1.62 -26.19 -1.54
CA THR A 24 2.46 -25.09 -1.06
C THR A 24 3.02 -25.32 0.34
N MET A 25 2.46 -26.29 1.09
CA MET A 25 2.92 -26.73 2.40
C MET A 25 3.82 -27.97 2.35
N ASP A 26 4.16 -28.47 1.15
CA ASP A 26 5.21 -29.47 0.99
C ASP A 26 6.56 -28.79 1.30
N TYR A 27 7.38 -29.43 2.12
CA TYR A 27 8.66 -28.87 2.58
C TYR A 27 9.58 -28.47 1.43
N ARG A 28 9.51 -29.19 0.29
CA ARG A 28 10.28 -28.84 -0.91
C ARG A 28 9.77 -27.54 -1.54
N TYR A 29 8.46 -27.34 -1.56
CA TYR A 29 7.85 -26.11 -2.06
C TYR A 29 8.24 -24.92 -1.17
N GLU A 30 8.13 -25.05 0.15
CA GLU A 30 8.52 -24.00 1.11
C GLU A 30 10.00 -23.64 0.97
N ALA A 31 10.87 -24.64 0.82
CA ALA A 31 12.29 -24.44 0.57
C ALA A 31 12.55 -23.70 -0.75
N ASP A 32 11.89 -24.06 -1.84
CA ASP A 32 12.04 -23.38 -3.12
C ASP A 32 11.53 -21.95 -3.10
N THR A 33 10.47 -21.67 -2.35
CA THR A 33 10.03 -20.30 -2.09
C THR A 33 11.16 -19.47 -1.47
N VAL A 34 11.84 -20.00 -0.45
CA VAL A 34 13.00 -19.32 0.15
C VAL A 34 14.17 -19.21 -0.83
N ARG A 35 14.42 -20.20 -1.69
CA ARG A 35 15.47 -20.12 -2.72
C ARG A 35 15.17 -19.03 -3.75
N GLU A 36 13.91 -18.85 -4.14
CA GLU A 36 13.52 -17.74 -5.03
C GLU A 36 13.65 -16.39 -4.31
N LEU A 37 13.30 -16.30 -3.02
CA LEU A 37 13.59 -15.09 -2.21
C LEU A 37 15.09 -14.79 -2.16
N ALA A 38 15.94 -15.81 -1.98
CA ALA A 38 17.39 -15.66 -1.96
C ALA A 38 17.94 -15.03 -3.25
N LYS A 39 17.35 -15.32 -4.42
CA LYS A 39 17.73 -14.68 -5.69
C LYS A 39 17.42 -13.18 -5.70
N PHE A 40 16.31 -12.76 -5.08
CA PHE A 40 15.99 -11.35 -4.88
C PHE A 40 16.92 -10.68 -3.85
N MET A 41 17.45 -11.44 -2.88
CA MET A 41 18.50 -10.96 -1.98
C MET A 41 19.80 -10.73 -2.75
N ASP A 42 20.23 -11.70 -3.56
CA ASP A 42 21.50 -11.65 -4.31
C ASP A 42 21.54 -10.49 -5.32
N ASN A 43 20.42 -10.23 -6.01
CA ASN A 43 20.35 -9.16 -6.99
C ASN A 43 20.06 -7.78 -6.36
N GLY A 44 19.78 -7.69 -5.05
CA GLY A 44 19.50 -6.43 -4.36
C GLY A 44 18.12 -5.84 -4.62
N SER A 45 17.18 -6.61 -5.18
CA SER A 45 15.79 -6.17 -5.35
C SER A 45 14.98 -6.27 -4.06
N LEU A 46 15.37 -7.14 -3.11
CA LEU A 46 14.75 -7.21 -1.78
C LEU A 46 15.31 -6.09 -0.89
N TYR A 47 14.44 -5.31 -0.26
CA TYR A 47 14.83 -4.32 0.73
C TYR A 47 13.72 -4.10 1.77
N GLN A 48 14.09 -3.50 2.91
CA GLN A 48 13.15 -3.07 3.93
C GLN A 48 12.86 -1.57 3.78
N GLY A 49 11.58 -1.19 3.79
CA GLY A 49 11.15 0.21 3.68
C GLY A 49 10.08 0.57 4.70
N LEU A 50 10.11 1.82 5.18
CA LEU A 50 9.00 2.42 5.91
C LEU A 50 8.08 3.12 4.91
N LYS A 51 7.02 2.44 4.47
CA LYS A 51 6.09 2.94 3.45
C LYS A 51 4.64 2.74 3.92
N PRO A 52 3.71 3.64 3.54
CA PRO A 52 2.28 3.38 3.71
C PRO A 52 1.87 2.13 2.94
N VAL A 53 1.25 1.20 3.65
CA VAL A 53 0.65 0.00 3.06
C VAL A 53 -0.81 -0.08 3.47
N HIS A 54 -1.61 -0.81 2.69
CA HIS A 54 -2.93 -1.22 3.15
C HIS A 54 -2.77 -2.05 4.41
N TRP A 55 -3.43 -1.63 5.48
CA TRP A 55 -3.35 -2.25 6.79
C TRP A 55 -4.75 -2.60 7.28
N CYS A 56 -4.96 -3.88 7.60
CA CYS A 56 -6.19 -4.32 8.24
C CYS A 56 -6.02 -4.28 9.75
N THR A 57 -6.64 -3.32 10.42
CA THR A 57 -6.57 -3.18 11.90
C THR A 57 -7.26 -4.32 12.65
N SER A 58 -8.19 -5.04 11.99
CA SER A 58 -8.84 -6.22 12.56
C SER A 58 -7.98 -7.47 12.48
N CYS A 59 -7.26 -7.66 11.35
CA CYS A 59 -6.36 -8.78 11.15
C CYS A 59 -4.91 -8.49 11.58
N GLN A 60 -4.60 -7.24 11.92
CA GLN A 60 -3.28 -6.73 12.35
C GLN A 60 -2.16 -7.10 11.37
N THR A 61 -2.39 -6.86 10.08
CA THR A 61 -1.47 -7.30 9.03
C THR A 61 -1.58 -6.40 7.80
N ALA A 62 -0.46 -6.25 7.10
CA ALA A 62 -0.43 -5.62 5.78
C ALA A 62 -1.23 -6.44 4.75
N LEU A 63 -1.76 -5.77 3.74
CA LEU A 63 -2.46 -6.38 2.61
C LEU A 63 -1.82 -5.93 1.30
N ALA A 64 -1.73 -6.83 0.34
CA ALA A 64 -1.47 -6.45 -1.05
C ALA A 64 -2.73 -5.86 -1.70
N GLU A 65 -2.55 -5.13 -2.79
CA GLU A 65 -3.65 -4.60 -3.62
C GLU A 65 -4.67 -5.69 -4.00
N ALA A 66 -4.20 -6.90 -4.29
CA ALA A 66 -5.03 -8.06 -4.63
C ALA A 66 -5.90 -8.56 -3.46
N GLU A 67 -5.57 -8.18 -2.23
CA GLU A 67 -6.28 -8.55 -0.99
C GLU A 67 -7.23 -7.43 -0.52
N VAL A 68 -7.41 -6.39 -1.33
CA VAL A 68 -8.31 -5.27 -1.06
C VAL A 68 -9.51 -5.34 -2.00
N GLU A 69 -10.70 -5.26 -1.42
CA GLU A 69 -11.96 -5.16 -2.14
C GLU A 69 -12.58 -3.80 -1.89
N TYR A 70 -13.29 -3.26 -2.89
CA TYR A 70 -13.94 -1.96 -2.76
C TYR A 70 -15.44 -2.16 -2.50
N ALA A 71 -15.98 -1.44 -1.52
CA ALA A 71 -17.39 -1.47 -1.17
C ALA A 71 -17.86 -0.07 -0.77
N ASP A 72 -19.17 0.17 -0.91
CA ASP A 72 -19.80 1.44 -0.51
C ASP A 72 -19.59 1.69 0.98
N HIS A 73 -19.17 2.91 1.31
CA HIS A 73 -18.85 3.32 2.66
C HIS A 73 -19.24 4.78 2.87
N THR A 74 -19.84 5.04 4.02
CA THR A 74 -20.18 6.41 4.43
C THR A 74 -19.03 6.99 5.23
N SER A 75 -18.42 8.06 4.72
CA SER A 75 -17.35 8.80 5.38
C SER A 75 -17.77 10.24 5.69
N PRO A 76 -17.28 10.83 6.79
CA PRO A 76 -17.40 12.26 6.99
C PRO A 76 -16.55 13.00 5.95
N SER A 77 -17.08 14.08 5.41
CA SER A 77 -16.45 15.01 4.49
C SER A 77 -16.29 16.33 5.22
N VAL A 78 -15.05 16.77 5.46
CA VAL A 78 -14.75 17.95 6.28
C VAL A 78 -13.95 18.98 5.50
N TYR A 79 -14.28 20.25 5.72
CA TYR A 79 -13.55 21.39 5.20
C TYR A 79 -12.86 22.08 6.38
N VAL A 80 -11.53 22.17 6.32
CA VAL A 80 -10.71 22.62 7.45
C VAL A 80 -9.82 23.76 7.01
N ARG A 81 -9.72 24.80 7.83
CA ARG A 81 -8.79 25.92 7.60
C ARG A 81 -7.42 25.62 8.20
N PHE A 82 -6.39 25.74 7.38
CA PHE A 82 -4.99 25.78 7.77
C PHE A 82 -4.53 27.24 7.75
N VAL A 83 -4.60 27.89 8.91
CA VAL A 83 -4.30 29.32 9.07
C VAL A 83 -2.83 29.57 8.77
N LEU A 84 -2.53 30.59 7.96
CA LEU A 84 -1.16 30.98 7.67
C LEU A 84 -0.44 31.47 8.93
N GLU A 85 0.85 31.18 9.02
CA GLU A 85 1.71 31.71 10.08
C GLU A 85 1.78 33.24 10.03
N GLU A 86 2.18 33.84 11.16
CA GLU A 86 2.29 35.29 11.27
C GLU A 86 3.27 35.85 10.20
N GLY A 87 2.82 36.86 9.46
CA GLY A 87 3.58 37.48 8.37
C GLY A 87 3.51 36.77 7.02
N GLU A 88 3.08 35.50 6.93
CA GLU A 88 2.97 34.79 5.65
C GLU A 88 1.86 35.39 4.76
N ALA A 89 0.73 35.80 5.34
CA ALA A 89 -0.33 36.50 4.63
C ALA A 89 0.17 37.80 3.96
N ALA A 90 1.04 38.54 4.65
CA ALA A 90 1.63 39.78 4.13
C ALA A 90 2.59 39.52 2.95
N LYS A 91 3.33 38.40 2.96
CA LYS A 91 4.16 37.99 1.81
C LYS A 91 3.33 37.74 0.56
N LEU A 92 2.10 37.24 0.73
CA LEU A 92 1.14 37.06 -0.36
C LEU A 92 0.40 38.37 -0.73
N GLY A 93 0.63 39.47 0.00
CA GLY A 93 -0.07 40.74 -0.18
C GLY A 93 -1.52 40.71 0.31
N LEU A 94 -1.84 39.80 1.23
CA LEU A 94 -3.15 39.67 1.86
C LEU A 94 -3.17 40.44 3.19
N LYS A 95 -4.34 40.94 3.58
CA LYS A 95 -4.56 41.64 4.85
C LYS A 95 -5.33 40.75 5.80
N GLY A 96 -5.02 40.86 7.10
CA GLY A 96 -5.68 40.09 8.15
C GLY A 96 -5.27 38.62 8.17
N GLU A 97 -6.10 37.79 8.80
CA GLU A 97 -5.92 36.35 8.83
C GLU A 97 -6.18 35.74 7.44
N ALA A 98 -5.32 34.84 6.99
CA ALA A 98 -5.51 34.07 5.78
C ALA A 98 -5.37 32.59 6.10
N ALA A 99 -6.14 31.72 5.43
CA ALA A 99 -6.03 30.28 5.61
C ALA A 99 -6.18 29.53 4.30
N VAL A 100 -5.41 28.45 4.13
CA VAL A 100 -5.64 27.48 3.06
C VAL A 100 -6.77 26.57 3.48
N VAL A 101 -7.76 26.38 2.62
CA VAL A 101 -8.88 25.48 2.88
C VAL A 101 -8.53 24.11 2.33
N ILE A 102 -8.44 23.11 3.20
CA ILE A 102 -8.30 21.71 2.79
C ILE A 102 -9.64 21.00 2.87
N TRP A 103 -9.75 19.93 2.11
CA TRP A 103 -10.86 18.98 2.18
C TRP A 103 -10.31 17.57 2.45
N THR A 104 -11.00 16.79 3.28
CA THR A 104 -10.66 15.38 3.50
C THR A 104 -11.89 14.55 3.87
N THR A 105 -11.85 13.26 3.51
CA THR A 105 -12.83 12.24 3.92
C THR A 105 -12.34 11.40 5.10
N THR A 106 -11.10 11.65 5.55
CA THR A 106 -10.45 10.92 6.65
C THR A 106 -10.00 11.88 7.76
N PRO A 107 -10.90 12.48 8.55
CA PRO A 107 -10.52 13.37 9.64
C PRO A 107 -9.47 12.77 10.59
N TRP A 108 -9.53 11.46 10.85
CA TRP A 108 -8.53 10.75 11.67
C TRP A 108 -7.08 10.87 11.18
N THR A 109 -6.82 11.23 9.92
CA THR A 109 -5.45 11.45 9.42
C THR A 109 -4.92 12.85 9.72
N ILE A 110 -5.77 13.81 10.09
CA ILE A 110 -5.37 15.20 10.37
C ILE A 110 -4.30 15.26 11.47
N PRO A 111 -4.40 14.55 12.61
CA PRO A 111 -3.32 14.49 13.61
C PRO A 111 -1.93 14.12 13.07
N ALA A 112 -1.87 13.42 11.94
CA ALA A 112 -0.62 12.99 11.32
C ALA A 112 -0.11 13.94 10.22
N ASN A 113 -0.78 15.07 10.00
CA ASN A 113 -0.43 16.01 8.96
C ASN A 113 0.97 16.63 9.16
N ARG A 114 1.68 16.81 8.05
CA ARG A 114 3.01 17.41 7.97
C ARG A 114 3.14 18.50 6.91
N ALA A 115 2.17 18.66 6.02
CA ALA A 115 2.16 19.70 4.97
C ALA A 115 0.77 19.88 4.36
N VAL A 116 0.64 20.88 3.49
CA VAL A 116 -0.53 21.05 2.60
C VAL A 116 -0.04 21.03 1.16
N CYS A 117 -0.52 20.10 0.34
CA CYS A 117 -0.21 20.04 -1.08
C CYS A 117 -1.13 20.93 -1.91
N VAL A 118 -0.52 21.66 -2.85
CA VAL A 118 -1.21 22.37 -3.94
C VAL A 118 -0.60 21.97 -5.28
N HIS A 119 -1.36 22.05 -6.35
CA HIS A 119 -0.85 21.75 -7.68
C HIS A 119 -0.09 22.95 -8.24
N PRO A 120 1.15 22.79 -8.77
CA PRO A 120 1.94 23.93 -9.24
C PRO A 120 1.32 24.67 -10.42
N ALA A 121 0.58 23.97 -11.28
CA ALA A 121 0.00 24.54 -12.49
C ALA A 121 -1.43 25.06 -12.33
N PHE A 122 -2.09 24.90 -11.18
CA PHE A 122 -3.44 25.44 -10.97
C PHE A 122 -3.38 26.86 -10.42
N ASP A 123 -4.48 27.59 -10.61
CA ASP A 123 -4.66 28.92 -10.04
C ASP A 123 -5.45 28.81 -8.73
N TYR A 124 -5.08 29.65 -7.76
CA TYR A 124 -5.66 29.68 -6.42
C TYR A 124 -6.15 31.08 -6.11
N SER A 125 -7.41 31.18 -5.69
CA SER A 125 -8.06 32.45 -5.35
C SER A 125 -8.12 32.62 -3.84
N ALA A 126 -7.71 33.80 -3.39
CA ALA A 126 -7.95 34.33 -2.06
C ALA A 126 -9.31 35.04 -2.05
N ILE A 127 -10.28 34.49 -1.32
CA ILE A 127 -11.63 35.05 -1.19
C ILE A 127 -11.88 35.60 0.22
N ALA A 128 -12.65 36.68 0.32
CA ALA A 128 -13.00 37.27 1.61
C ALA A 128 -13.92 36.34 2.43
N HIS A 129 -13.65 36.20 3.73
CA HIS A 129 -14.49 35.44 4.65
C HIS A 129 -14.37 35.95 6.08
N LYS A 130 -15.48 36.44 6.65
CA LYS A 130 -15.60 36.85 8.08
C LYS A 130 -14.44 37.73 8.60
N GLY A 131 -13.95 38.66 7.80
CA GLY A 131 -12.85 39.57 8.16
C GLY A 131 -11.44 39.03 7.91
N GLY A 132 -11.32 37.82 7.35
CA GLY A 132 -10.08 37.24 6.86
C GLY A 132 -10.21 36.76 5.41
N THR A 133 -9.30 35.87 5.00
CA THR A 133 -9.19 35.35 3.63
C THR A 133 -9.11 33.82 3.62
N LEU A 134 -9.79 33.19 2.67
CA LEU A 134 -9.66 31.75 2.40
C LEU A 134 -9.02 31.52 1.03
N LEU A 135 -8.01 30.66 0.97
CA LEU A 135 -7.34 30.23 -0.25
C LEU A 135 -7.81 28.84 -0.66
N MET A 136 -8.24 28.72 -1.92
CA MET A 136 -8.60 27.45 -2.57
C MET A 136 -8.41 27.57 -4.08
N ALA A 137 -8.43 26.45 -4.80
CA ALA A 137 -8.28 26.49 -6.26
C ALA A 137 -9.41 27.29 -6.91
N THR A 138 -9.07 28.19 -7.83
CA THR A 138 -9.99 29.15 -8.46
C THR A 138 -11.20 28.45 -9.09
N GLU A 139 -10.99 27.32 -9.76
CA GLU A 139 -12.06 26.55 -10.41
C GLU A 139 -13.06 25.92 -9.41
N LEU A 140 -12.64 25.72 -8.17
CA LEU A 140 -13.46 25.11 -7.11
C LEU A 140 -14.18 26.14 -6.24
N VAL A 141 -13.81 27.42 -6.31
CA VAL A 141 -14.42 28.50 -5.51
C VAL A 141 -15.94 28.53 -5.66
N GLY A 142 -16.46 28.47 -6.89
CA GLY A 142 -17.91 28.54 -7.13
C GLY A 142 -18.69 27.37 -6.54
N LYS A 143 -18.04 26.21 -6.35
CA LYS A 143 -18.66 25.01 -5.74
C LYS A 143 -18.50 25.01 -4.22
N VAL A 144 -17.33 25.37 -3.71
CA VAL A 144 -16.96 25.26 -2.30
C VAL A 144 -17.49 26.43 -1.48
N ALA A 145 -17.41 27.67 -2.00
CA ALA A 145 -17.78 28.87 -1.26
C ALA A 145 -19.23 28.80 -0.68
N PRO A 146 -20.26 28.40 -1.45
CA PRO A 146 -21.61 28.25 -0.90
C PRO A 146 -21.70 27.18 0.20
N VAL A 147 -20.97 26.06 0.03
CA VAL A 147 -20.97 24.93 0.99
C VAL A 147 -20.42 25.36 2.35
N ILE A 148 -19.36 26.16 2.36
CA ILE A 148 -18.75 26.68 3.60
C ILE A 148 -19.41 27.97 4.11
N GLY A 149 -20.57 28.35 3.57
CA GLY A 149 -21.34 29.50 4.00
C GLY A 149 -20.78 30.87 3.60
N VAL A 150 -19.98 30.94 2.52
CA VAL A 150 -19.64 32.20 1.86
C VAL A 150 -20.75 32.54 0.88
N GLY A 151 -21.49 33.61 1.18
CA GLY A 151 -22.63 34.05 0.36
C GLY A 151 -22.18 34.75 -0.93
N GLU A 152 -21.55 35.92 -0.81
CA GLU A 152 -21.00 36.65 -1.94
C GLU A 152 -19.49 36.37 -2.08
N ILE A 153 -19.09 35.96 -3.29
CA ILE A 153 -17.70 35.60 -3.58
C ILE A 153 -16.94 36.87 -3.98
N GLU A 154 -16.24 37.47 -3.02
CA GLU A 154 -15.31 38.57 -3.27
C GLU A 154 -13.88 38.02 -3.40
N GLU A 155 -13.35 37.96 -4.63
CA GLU A 155 -11.97 37.57 -4.88
C GLU A 155 -11.02 38.76 -4.64
N ILE A 156 -10.13 38.61 -3.67
CA ILE A 156 -9.14 39.63 -3.28
C ILE A 156 -7.93 39.57 -4.21
N LYS A 157 -7.44 38.36 -4.48
CA LYS A 157 -6.23 38.12 -5.28
C LYS A 157 -6.18 36.68 -5.79
N ARG A 158 -5.46 36.47 -6.88
CA ARG A 158 -5.16 35.16 -7.46
C ARG A 158 -3.67 34.88 -7.47
N PHE A 159 -3.31 33.62 -7.33
CA PHE A 159 -1.93 33.12 -7.30
C PHE A 159 -1.82 31.87 -8.16
N LYS A 160 -0.65 31.65 -8.75
CA LYS A 160 -0.29 30.33 -9.24
C LYS A 160 0.06 29.42 -8.06
N GLY A 161 -0.27 28.13 -8.13
CA GLY A 161 0.08 27.19 -7.07
C GLY A 161 1.57 27.15 -6.76
N SER A 162 2.43 27.33 -7.77
CA SER A 162 3.88 27.47 -7.60
C SER A 162 4.29 28.67 -6.74
N GLU A 163 3.49 29.74 -6.70
CA GLU A 163 3.76 30.92 -5.86
C GLU A 163 3.44 30.68 -4.38
N LEU A 164 2.66 29.64 -4.07
CA LEU A 164 2.29 29.28 -2.70
C LEU A 164 3.31 28.34 -2.05
N GLU A 165 4.28 27.82 -2.80
CA GLU A 165 5.29 26.90 -2.29
C GLU A 165 6.09 27.51 -1.13
N GLY A 166 6.22 26.76 -0.03
CA GLY A 166 6.97 27.17 1.14
C GLY A 166 6.23 28.09 2.10
N ILE A 167 5.03 28.56 1.75
CA ILE A 167 4.17 29.29 2.69
C ILE A 167 3.89 28.42 3.91
N LYS A 168 4.04 28.98 5.11
CA LYS A 168 3.88 28.25 6.35
C LYS A 168 2.44 28.38 6.85
N THR A 169 1.82 27.24 7.17
CA THR A 169 0.52 27.21 7.85
C THR A 169 0.65 26.55 9.22
N LYS A 170 -0.31 26.81 10.10
CA LYS A 170 -0.44 26.19 11.42
C LYS A 170 -1.28 24.93 11.32
N HIS A 171 -0.77 23.85 11.90
CA HIS A 171 -1.54 22.64 12.09
C HIS A 171 -2.78 22.91 12.95
N PRO A 172 -4.00 22.56 12.51
CA PRO A 172 -5.23 23.02 13.15
C PRO A 172 -5.46 22.46 14.57
N LEU A 173 -4.82 21.35 14.93
CA LEU A 173 -4.97 20.70 16.24
C LEU A 173 -3.80 20.91 17.20
N TYR A 174 -2.59 21.12 16.66
CA TYR A 174 -1.35 21.04 17.45
C TYR A 174 -0.45 22.27 17.27
N GLY A 175 -0.77 23.15 16.31
CA GLY A 175 -0.07 24.41 16.12
C GLY A 175 1.34 24.32 15.53
N HIS A 176 1.88 23.12 15.27
CA HIS A 176 3.15 22.97 14.56
C HIS A 176 3.03 23.42 13.10
N ILE A 177 4.17 23.71 12.47
CA ILE A 177 4.20 24.22 11.09
C ILE A 177 3.84 23.09 10.11
N SER A 178 2.91 23.37 9.22
CA SER A 178 2.56 22.57 8.04
C SER A 178 2.83 23.42 6.80
N PRO A 179 4.00 23.29 6.14
CA PRO A 179 4.32 24.08 4.96
C PRO A 179 3.42 23.69 3.77
N VAL A 180 3.18 24.65 2.88
CA VAL A 180 2.59 24.40 1.58
C VAL A 180 3.66 23.85 0.64
N ILE A 181 3.37 22.74 -0.02
CA ILE A 181 4.29 22.05 -0.94
C ILE A 181 3.59 21.74 -2.27
N LEU A 182 4.36 21.38 -3.29
CA LEU A 182 3.84 21.14 -4.63
C LEU A 182 3.61 19.65 -4.90
N GLY A 183 2.38 19.30 -5.30
CA GLY A 183 1.96 17.93 -5.57
C GLY A 183 1.19 17.82 -6.90
N MET A 184 1.69 16.99 -7.82
CA MET A 184 1.03 16.72 -9.11
C MET A 184 -0.22 15.82 -8.98
N HIS A 185 -0.40 15.17 -7.82
CA HIS A 185 -1.55 14.30 -7.54
C HIS A 185 -2.81 15.09 -7.15
N VAL A 186 -2.67 16.38 -6.86
CA VAL A 186 -3.81 17.26 -6.53
C VAL A 186 -4.63 17.47 -7.80
N THR A 187 -5.94 17.18 -7.74
CA THR A 187 -6.87 17.35 -8.87
C THR A 187 -7.92 18.43 -8.56
N LEU A 188 -8.69 18.79 -9.60
CA LEU A 188 -9.83 19.71 -9.50
C LEU A 188 -11.18 18.98 -9.54
N ASP A 189 -11.17 17.65 -9.44
CA ASP A 189 -12.38 16.84 -9.53
C ASP A 189 -13.22 16.90 -8.24
N ALA A 190 -12.55 17.05 -7.08
CA ALA A 190 -13.17 17.07 -5.76
C ALA A 190 -12.38 17.93 -4.76
N GLY A 191 -13.06 18.31 -3.67
CA GLY A 191 -12.47 19.06 -2.57
C GLY A 191 -12.24 20.54 -2.89
N THR A 192 -11.08 21.06 -2.50
CA THR A 192 -10.75 22.50 -2.54
C THR A 192 -9.55 22.81 -3.43
N GLY A 193 -8.94 21.78 -4.03
CA GLY A 193 -7.67 21.89 -4.74
C GLY A 193 -6.47 22.10 -3.82
N ALA A 194 -6.64 21.99 -2.50
CA ALA A 194 -5.55 21.88 -1.54
C ALA A 194 -5.78 20.65 -0.65
N VAL A 195 -4.77 19.80 -0.53
CA VAL A 195 -4.87 18.49 0.13
C VAL A 195 -3.94 18.48 1.33
N HIS A 196 -4.47 18.13 2.50
CA HIS A 196 -3.63 17.93 3.68
C HIS A 196 -2.75 16.68 3.45
N THR A 197 -1.46 16.75 3.79
CA THR A 197 -0.48 15.69 3.51
C THR A 197 -0.03 15.03 4.81
N ALA A 198 -0.29 13.73 4.94
CA ALA A 198 0.14 12.87 6.03
C ALA A 198 0.95 11.69 5.47
N PRO A 199 2.29 11.81 5.33
CA PRO A 199 3.12 10.80 4.65
C PRO A 199 3.04 9.38 5.26
N GLY A 200 2.59 9.24 6.51
CA GLY A 200 2.35 7.95 7.14
C GLY A 200 1.05 7.26 6.73
N HIS A 201 0.16 7.92 6.00
CA HIS A 201 -1.22 7.46 5.75
C HIS A 201 -1.70 7.63 4.29
N GLY A 202 -0.80 7.90 3.34
CA GLY A 202 -1.14 7.98 1.92
C GLY A 202 0.06 7.71 1.03
N GLN A 203 -0.13 6.98 -0.07
CA GLN A 203 0.96 6.64 -0.99
C GLN A 203 1.49 7.88 -1.72
N GLU A 204 0.57 8.75 -2.18
CA GLU A 204 0.91 10.02 -2.84
C GLU A 204 1.54 11.00 -1.84
N ASP A 205 0.99 11.07 -0.62
CA ASP A 205 1.53 11.84 0.49
C ASP A 205 2.96 11.41 0.86
N TYR A 206 3.22 10.11 0.85
CA TYR A 206 4.57 9.58 1.04
C TYR A 206 5.49 10.00 -0.10
N ALA A 207 5.07 9.82 -1.35
CA ALA A 207 5.89 10.13 -2.51
C ALA A 207 6.27 11.62 -2.58
N VAL A 208 5.32 12.53 -2.31
CA VAL A 208 5.62 13.97 -2.24
C VAL A 208 6.40 14.31 -0.96
N GLY A 209 6.05 13.71 0.18
CA GLY A 209 6.73 13.94 1.45
C GLY A 209 8.22 13.57 1.41
N GLN A 210 8.57 12.47 0.74
CA GLN A 210 9.97 12.08 0.52
C GLN A 210 10.75 13.15 -0.25
N LYS A 211 10.16 13.80 -1.27
CA LYS A 211 10.82 14.86 -2.05
C LYS A 211 11.16 16.08 -1.20
N TYR A 212 10.30 16.41 -0.23
CA TYR A 212 10.46 17.54 0.69
C TYR A 212 11.12 17.17 2.02
N GLY A 213 11.53 15.91 2.22
CA GLY A 213 12.14 15.44 3.47
C GLY A 213 11.18 15.46 4.67
N LEU A 214 9.88 15.29 4.44
CA LEU A 214 8.88 15.24 5.50
C LEU A 214 8.98 13.94 6.31
N GLU A 215 8.70 14.06 7.61
CA GLU A 215 8.61 12.93 8.52
C GLU A 215 7.46 11.97 8.09
N VAL A 216 7.77 10.68 8.02
CA VAL A 216 6.77 9.61 7.81
C VAL A 216 6.09 9.28 9.14
N PHE A 217 5.38 10.27 9.69
CA PHE A 217 4.79 10.15 11.01
C PHE A 217 3.56 9.24 11.00
N ASN A 218 3.58 8.23 11.86
CA ASN A 218 2.47 7.31 12.06
C ASN A 218 2.13 7.20 13.56
N PRO A 219 1.02 7.84 13.99
CA PRO A 219 0.56 7.76 15.38
C PRO A 219 -0.37 6.57 15.65
N VAL A 220 -0.54 5.62 14.72
CA VAL A 220 -1.48 4.49 14.85
C VAL A 220 -0.73 3.17 15.08
N ARG A 221 -1.17 2.40 16.08
CA ARG A 221 -0.70 1.06 16.43
C ARG A 221 -1.28 -0.02 15.50
N ASP A 222 -0.72 -1.22 15.56
CA ASP A 222 -1.12 -2.36 14.73
C ASP A 222 -2.60 -2.74 14.90
N ASN A 223 -3.13 -2.59 16.11
CA ASN A 223 -4.53 -2.84 16.45
C ASN A 223 -5.50 -1.69 16.10
N GLY A 224 -5.01 -0.63 15.43
CA GLY A 224 -5.81 0.53 15.04
C GLY A 224 -6.12 1.52 16.16
N LEU A 225 -5.43 1.44 17.31
CA LEU A 225 -5.47 2.46 18.35
C LEU A 225 -4.40 3.52 18.09
N PHE A 226 -4.69 4.78 18.39
CA PHE A 226 -3.66 5.80 18.46
C PHE A 226 -2.68 5.51 19.61
N LYS A 227 -1.40 5.78 19.37
CA LYS A 227 -0.30 5.61 20.35
C LYS A 227 -0.52 6.53 21.55
N ASP A 228 -0.02 6.11 22.71
CA ASP A 228 -0.25 6.81 23.98
C ASP A 228 0.46 8.17 24.06
N ASP A 229 1.45 8.40 23.20
CA ASP A 229 2.21 9.65 23.09
C ASP A 229 1.52 10.70 22.19
N LEU A 230 0.44 10.34 21.48
CA LEU A 230 -0.30 11.31 20.68
C LEU A 230 -1.21 12.18 21.58
N PRO A 231 -1.06 13.52 21.56
CA PRO A 231 -1.95 14.39 22.32
C PRO A 231 -3.40 14.30 21.81
N ILE A 232 -4.37 14.50 22.71
CA ILE A 232 -5.82 14.55 22.46
C ILE A 232 -6.47 13.19 22.17
N PHE A 233 -5.88 12.35 21.30
CA PHE A 233 -6.53 11.12 20.81
C PHE A 233 -5.89 9.81 21.26
N ALA A 234 -4.93 9.85 22.20
CA ALA A 234 -4.26 8.67 22.76
C ALA A 234 -5.25 7.55 23.14
N GLY A 235 -4.96 6.32 22.70
CA GLY A 235 -5.76 5.14 23.04
C GLY A 235 -7.13 5.04 22.34
N ARG A 236 -7.51 5.99 21.50
CA ARG A 236 -8.76 5.94 20.72
C ARG A 236 -8.58 5.11 19.45
N ARG A 237 -9.65 4.48 18.95
CA ARG A 237 -9.62 3.63 17.74
C ARG A 237 -9.97 4.44 16.49
N VAL A 238 -9.26 4.25 15.38
CA VAL A 238 -9.42 5.03 14.13
C VAL A 238 -10.89 5.31 13.72
N PRO A 239 -11.81 4.34 13.64
CA PRO A 239 -13.19 4.61 13.22
C PRO A 239 -13.97 5.53 14.19
N GLN A 240 -13.59 5.51 15.47
CA GLN A 240 -14.23 6.29 16.54
C GLN A 240 -13.62 7.68 16.71
N VAL A 241 -12.47 7.95 16.07
CA VAL A 241 -11.73 9.22 16.20
C VAL A 241 -12.26 10.28 15.25
N ASN A 242 -12.92 9.92 14.16
CA ASN A 242 -13.43 10.91 13.22
C ASN A 242 -14.37 11.95 13.89
N PRO A 243 -15.38 11.57 14.70
CA PRO A 243 -16.20 12.54 15.42
C PRO A 243 -15.39 13.39 16.41
N ASP A 244 -14.45 12.78 17.13
CA ASP A 244 -13.61 13.48 18.12
C ASP A 244 -12.73 14.55 17.44
N VAL A 245 -12.16 14.24 16.27
CA VAL A 245 -11.37 15.22 15.49
C VAL A 245 -12.25 16.35 15.00
N ILE A 246 -13.44 16.04 14.48
CA ILE A 246 -14.38 17.06 13.99
C ILE A 246 -14.77 18.03 15.12
N GLU A 247 -15.07 17.49 16.31
CA GLU A 247 -15.41 18.30 17.48
C GLU A 247 -14.24 19.19 17.91
N GLU A 248 -13.03 18.64 17.99
CA GLU A 248 -11.85 19.42 18.36
C GLU A 248 -11.54 20.53 17.35
N LEU A 249 -11.71 20.27 16.04
CA LEU A 249 -11.60 21.29 15.00
C LEU A 249 -12.67 22.36 15.14
N ASN A 250 -13.90 21.99 15.50
CA ASN A 250 -15.01 22.91 15.70
C ASN A 250 -14.78 23.82 16.93
N VAL A 251 -14.39 23.24 18.07
CA VAL A 251 -14.04 23.98 19.30
C VAL A 251 -12.93 25.00 19.05
N ARG A 252 -11.96 24.67 18.20
CA ARG A 252 -10.86 25.56 17.81
C ARG A 252 -11.21 26.56 16.71
N GLY A 253 -12.44 26.52 16.17
CA GLY A 253 -12.86 27.38 15.07
C GLY A 253 -12.14 27.09 13.74
N MET A 254 -11.59 25.89 13.59
CA MET A 254 -10.85 25.43 12.41
C MET A 254 -11.72 24.63 11.43
N LEU A 255 -12.89 24.16 11.86
CA LEU A 255 -13.86 23.51 10.99
C LEU A 255 -14.72 24.56 10.27
N LEU A 256 -14.80 24.47 8.94
CA LEU A 256 -15.67 25.34 8.11
C LEU A 256 -17.01 24.68 7.82
N PHE A 257 -17.00 23.39 7.49
CA PHE A 257 -18.18 22.61 7.15
C PHE A 257 -17.92 21.12 7.33
N THR A 258 -18.97 20.35 7.61
CA THR A 258 -18.93 18.89 7.65
C THR A 258 -20.23 18.30 7.14
N GLU A 259 -20.13 17.21 6.38
CA GLU A 259 -21.26 16.40 5.91
C GLU A 259 -20.87 14.92 5.83
N ASN A 260 -21.80 14.04 5.49
CA ASN A 260 -21.48 12.63 5.21
C ASN A 260 -21.64 12.37 3.71
N ILE A 261 -20.66 11.66 3.13
CA ILE A 261 -20.69 11.25 1.73
C ILE A 261 -20.60 9.73 1.62
N ASN A 262 -21.24 9.16 0.59
CA ASN A 262 -21.13 7.75 0.26
C ASN A 262 -20.21 7.58 -0.95
N HIS A 263 -19.20 6.72 -0.83
CA HIS A 263 -18.20 6.47 -1.86
C HIS A 263 -17.63 5.06 -1.74
N SER A 264 -16.89 4.65 -2.77
CA SER A 264 -16.23 3.35 -2.77
C SER A 264 -14.95 3.40 -1.93
N TYR A 265 -14.85 2.55 -0.91
CA TYR A 265 -13.73 2.53 0.02
C TYR A 265 -13.09 1.14 0.13
N PRO A 266 -11.77 1.05 0.32
CA PRO A 266 -11.08 -0.23 0.43
C PRO A 266 -11.41 -0.98 1.73
N HIS A 267 -11.71 -2.26 1.60
CA HIS A 267 -12.02 -3.22 2.66
C HIS A 267 -11.13 -4.45 2.54
N CYS A 268 -10.85 -5.08 3.67
CA CYS A 268 -10.11 -6.33 3.70
C CYS A 268 -10.95 -7.44 3.09
N TRP A 269 -10.45 -8.12 2.06
CA TRP A 269 -11.17 -9.21 1.40
C TRP A 269 -11.62 -10.34 2.34
N ARG A 270 -10.90 -10.53 3.46
CA ARG A 270 -11.15 -11.62 4.42
C ARG A 270 -12.19 -11.26 5.47
N CYS A 271 -11.98 -10.16 6.21
CA CYS A 271 -12.88 -9.77 7.29
C CYS A 271 -13.97 -8.78 6.87
N LYS A 272 -13.90 -8.25 5.65
CA LYS A 272 -14.83 -7.27 5.07
C LYS A 272 -14.91 -5.95 5.84
N ASN A 273 -13.96 -5.65 6.73
CA ASN A 273 -13.86 -4.38 7.44
C ASN A 273 -13.03 -3.36 6.64
N PRO A 274 -13.28 -2.04 6.80
CA PRO A 274 -12.48 -0.99 6.17
C PRO A 274 -10.99 -1.10 6.53
N VAL A 275 -10.12 -0.87 5.55
CA VAL A 275 -8.68 -0.81 5.76
C VAL A 275 -8.20 0.63 5.87
N ILE A 276 -7.01 0.81 6.43
CA ILE A 276 -6.34 2.12 6.47
C ILE A 276 -5.02 2.03 5.73
N PHE A 277 -4.53 3.17 5.25
CA PHE A 277 -3.12 3.28 4.90
C PHE A 277 -2.32 3.60 6.15
N ARG A 278 -1.25 2.85 6.37
CA ARG A 278 -0.38 3.03 7.54
C ARG A 278 1.06 2.72 7.19
N ALA A 279 1.97 3.62 7.52
CA ALA A 279 3.39 3.40 7.37
C ALA A 279 3.91 2.41 8.41
N THR A 280 4.46 1.31 7.94
CA THR A 280 5.12 0.30 8.76
C THR A 280 6.38 -0.18 8.05
N ALA A 281 7.37 -0.62 8.79
CA ALA A 281 8.56 -1.24 8.22
C ALA A 281 8.13 -2.58 7.62
N GLN A 282 8.29 -2.73 6.31
CA GLN A 282 7.87 -3.92 5.56
C GLN A 282 8.97 -4.30 4.54
N TRP A 283 8.90 -5.54 4.07
CA TRP A 283 9.76 -6.07 3.03
C TRP A 283 9.14 -5.88 1.66
N PHE A 284 9.95 -5.36 0.74
CA PHE A 284 9.52 -5.06 -0.61
C PHE A 284 10.45 -5.68 -1.64
N ILE A 285 9.86 -6.08 -2.76
CA ILE A 285 10.58 -6.26 -4.02
C ILE A 285 10.43 -4.96 -4.82
N GLY A 286 11.56 -4.30 -5.06
CA GLY A 286 11.59 -3.02 -5.77
C GLY A 286 11.29 -3.16 -7.26
N MET A 287 10.26 -2.48 -7.74
CA MET A 287 9.85 -2.52 -9.16
C MET A 287 10.86 -1.82 -10.07
N GLU A 288 11.55 -0.79 -9.56
CA GLU A 288 12.63 -0.12 -10.30
C GLU A 288 13.98 -0.81 -10.15
N HIS A 289 14.15 -1.62 -9.10
CA HIS A 289 15.42 -2.29 -8.84
C HIS A 289 15.68 -3.32 -9.94
N ASN A 290 16.89 -3.30 -10.49
CA ASN A 290 17.30 -4.15 -11.61
C ASN A 290 16.41 -4.04 -12.86
N GLY A 291 15.64 -2.95 -12.99
CA GLY A 291 14.72 -2.73 -14.11
C GLY A 291 13.57 -3.74 -14.18
N LEU A 292 13.13 -4.29 -13.03
CA LEU A 292 12.08 -5.31 -12.98
C LEU A 292 10.80 -4.88 -13.73
N ARG A 293 10.33 -3.65 -13.54
CA ARG A 293 9.15 -3.11 -14.24
C ARG A 293 9.34 -3.15 -15.75
N VAL A 294 10.44 -2.58 -16.25
CA VAL A 294 10.73 -2.51 -17.69
C VAL A 294 10.81 -3.92 -18.30
N LYS A 295 11.50 -4.84 -17.63
CA LYS A 295 11.59 -6.25 -18.06
C LYS A 295 10.23 -6.94 -18.07
N ALA A 296 9.42 -6.75 -17.03
CA ALA A 296 8.08 -7.34 -16.95
C ALA A 296 7.16 -6.81 -18.05
N LEU A 297 7.18 -5.50 -18.34
CA LEU A 297 6.42 -4.89 -19.43
C LEU A 297 6.89 -5.41 -20.81
N ALA A 298 8.20 -5.63 -21.00
CA ALA A 298 8.72 -6.25 -22.21
C ALA A 298 8.21 -7.68 -22.39
N GLU A 299 8.18 -8.48 -21.31
CA GLU A 299 7.67 -9.84 -21.33
C GLU A 299 6.14 -9.90 -21.55
N ILE A 300 5.36 -8.99 -20.96
CA ILE A 300 3.91 -8.85 -21.24
C ILE A 300 3.65 -8.65 -22.74
N ASN A 301 4.55 -7.95 -23.44
CA ASN A 301 4.42 -7.74 -24.88
C ASN A 301 4.72 -9.00 -25.72
N ARG A 302 5.45 -9.98 -25.17
CA ARG A 302 5.82 -11.23 -25.84
C ARG A 302 4.81 -12.35 -25.61
N VAL A 303 4.13 -12.34 -24.47
CA VAL A 303 3.08 -13.31 -24.11
C VAL A 303 1.85 -13.17 -25.02
N GLU A 304 1.26 -14.29 -25.40
CA GLU A 304 -0.04 -14.31 -26.08
C GLU A 304 -1.19 -14.17 -25.07
N TRP A 305 -2.10 -13.22 -25.30
CA TRP A 305 -3.22 -12.93 -24.38
C TRP A 305 -4.56 -13.27 -25.01
N VAL A 306 -5.31 -14.15 -24.36
CA VAL A 306 -6.64 -14.59 -24.78
C VAL A 306 -7.66 -14.30 -23.67
N PRO A 307 -8.61 -13.38 -23.86
CA PRO A 307 -8.75 -12.42 -24.97
C PRO A 307 -7.70 -11.29 -24.94
N LYS A 308 -7.53 -10.63 -26.10
CA LYS A 308 -6.49 -9.60 -26.32
C LYS A 308 -6.50 -8.44 -25.32
N TRP A 309 -7.66 -8.03 -24.81
CA TRP A 309 -7.77 -6.96 -23.82
C TRP A 309 -7.05 -7.28 -22.50
N GLY A 310 -6.82 -8.57 -22.19
CA GLY A 310 -6.09 -8.99 -20.99
C GLY A 310 -4.68 -8.37 -20.92
N LYS A 311 -4.05 -8.17 -22.08
CA LYS A 311 -2.75 -7.49 -22.19
C LYS A 311 -2.79 -6.08 -21.63
N GLU A 312 -3.71 -5.24 -22.11
CA GLU A 312 -3.83 -3.84 -21.69
C GLU A 312 -4.12 -3.75 -20.19
N ARG A 313 -4.97 -4.66 -19.69
CA ARG A 313 -5.31 -4.73 -18.27
C ARG A 313 -4.09 -5.01 -17.39
N ILE A 314 -3.29 -6.04 -17.67
CA ILE A 314 -2.11 -6.33 -16.85
C ILE A 314 -0.99 -5.31 -17.07
N PHE A 315 -0.84 -4.78 -18.31
CA PHE A 315 0.16 -3.79 -18.64
C PHE A 315 -0.02 -2.53 -17.81
N GLY A 316 -1.23 -1.94 -17.81
CA GLY A 316 -1.52 -0.74 -17.02
C GLY A 316 -1.38 -0.96 -15.51
N MET A 317 -1.66 -2.18 -15.03
CA MET A 317 -1.45 -2.56 -13.64
C MET A 317 0.04 -2.62 -13.26
N VAL A 318 0.90 -3.18 -14.13
CA VAL A 318 2.34 -3.30 -13.88
C VAL A 318 3.07 -1.98 -14.07
N GLU A 319 2.64 -1.17 -15.05
CA GLU A 319 3.23 0.14 -15.35
C GLU A 319 3.18 1.10 -14.15
N ASN A 320 2.04 1.13 -13.46
CA ASN A 320 1.79 2.02 -12.32
C ASN A 320 1.93 1.31 -10.97
N ARG A 321 2.45 0.07 -10.95
CA ARG A 321 2.53 -0.72 -9.72
C ARG A 321 3.54 -0.11 -8.75
N PRO A 322 3.19 0.10 -7.46
CA PRO A 322 4.18 0.38 -6.43
C PRO A 322 5.08 -0.84 -6.19
N ASP A 323 6.10 -0.68 -5.34
CA ASP A 323 6.93 -1.82 -4.93
C ASP A 323 6.08 -2.92 -4.28
N TRP A 324 6.41 -4.18 -4.56
CA TRP A 324 5.62 -5.30 -4.09
C TRP A 324 5.94 -5.60 -2.63
N CYS A 325 5.00 -5.25 -1.73
CA CYS A 325 5.06 -5.60 -0.31
C CYS A 325 4.85 -7.11 -0.09
N ILE A 326 5.92 -7.83 0.22
CA ILE A 326 5.92 -9.29 0.37
C ILE A 326 5.84 -9.76 1.82
N SER A 327 5.90 -8.89 2.82
CA SER A 327 5.82 -9.28 4.24
C SER A 327 4.39 -9.30 4.78
N ARG A 328 4.12 -10.23 5.70
CA ARG A 328 2.87 -10.33 6.46
C ARG A 328 3.17 -10.68 7.92
N GLN A 329 2.52 -9.96 8.83
CA GLN A 329 2.60 -10.17 10.28
C GLN A 329 1.65 -11.30 10.70
N ARG A 330 1.98 -12.54 10.32
CA ARG A 330 1.16 -13.74 10.58
C ARG A 330 2.05 -14.91 10.93
N ALA A 331 1.46 -15.90 11.61
CA ALA A 331 2.18 -17.10 12.05
C ALA A 331 2.19 -18.26 11.05
N TRP A 332 1.37 -18.24 9.99
CA TRP A 332 1.25 -19.36 9.05
C TRP A 332 1.65 -18.96 7.63
N GLY A 333 2.83 -19.39 7.20
CA GLY A 333 3.37 -19.28 5.85
C GLY A 333 4.90 -19.37 5.86
N VAL A 334 5.52 -19.19 4.69
CA VAL A 334 6.97 -19.30 4.54
C VAL A 334 7.65 -18.08 5.18
N PRO A 335 8.65 -18.24 6.07
CA PRO A 335 9.30 -17.12 6.73
C PRO A 335 10.12 -16.25 5.76
N ILE A 336 10.22 -14.96 6.04
CA ILE A 336 11.26 -14.11 5.43
C ILE A 336 12.57 -14.40 6.15
N THR A 337 13.49 -15.10 5.49
CA THR A 337 14.73 -15.62 6.09
C THR A 337 15.84 -14.57 6.21
N VAL A 338 15.50 -13.42 6.81
CA VAL A 338 16.42 -12.32 7.09
C VAL A 338 16.74 -12.24 8.57
N LEU A 339 18.00 -11.96 8.90
CA LEU A 339 18.43 -11.63 10.26
C LEU A 339 18.51 -10.11 10.41
N LYS A 340 18.23 -9.59 11.62
CA LYS A 340 18.41 -8.17 11.97
C LYS A 340 19.43 -8.05 13.09
N CYS A 341 20.29 -7.04 13.01
CA CYS A 341 21.24 -6.76 14.08
C CYS A 341 20.49 -6.32 15.35
N GLN A 342 20.75 -6.96 16.49
CA GLN A 342 20.07 -6.58 17.75
C GLN A 342 20.39 -5.16 18.20
N LYS A 343 21.59 -4.66 17.88
CA LYS A 343 22.08 -3.34 18.34
C LYS A 343 21.55 -2.16 17.53
N CYS A 344 21.39 -2.31 16.21
CA CYS A 344 21.09 -1.18 15.32
C CYS A 344 19.98 -1.46 14.31
N ASP A 345 19.32 -2.61 14.41
CA ASP A 345 18.22 -3.08 13.56
C ASP A 345 18.55 -3.25 12.07
N GLU A 346 19.81 -3.06 11.69
CA GLU A 346 20.26 -3.23 10.30
C GLU A 346 20.03 -4.66 9.82
N PRO A 347 19.33 -4.86 8.69
CA PRO A 347 19.09 -6.19 8.15
C PRO A 347 20.34 -6.80 7.51
N LEU A 348 20.55 -8.08 7.74
CA LEU A 348 21.45 -8.94 6.99
C LEU A 348 20.68 -9.65 5.88
N ILE A 349 20.63 -9.00 4.73
CA ILE A 349 20.08 -9.56 3.49
C ILE A 349 21.20 -10.38 2.84
N ASP A 350 21.11 -11.71 2.96
CA ASP A 350 22.18 -12.63 2.58
C ASP A 350 21.59 -13.91 1.97
N GLY A 351 21.72 -14.04 0.64
CA GLY A 351 21.16 -15.18 -0.10
C GLY A 351 21.77 -16.52 0.31
N ASP A 352 23.03 -16.55 0.77
CA ASP A 352 23.69 -17.77 1.24
C ASP A 352 23.07 -18.29 2.54
N THR A 353 22.82 -17.38 3.51
CA THR A 353 22.05 -17.73 4.71
C THR A 353 20.65 -18.21 4.33
N ALA A 354 19.94 -17.51 3.43
CA ALA A 354 18.60 -17.92 2.99
C ALA A 354 18.59 -19.31 2.33
N ARG A 355 19.57 -19.62 1.47
CA ARG A 355 19.74 -20.95 0.85
C ARG A 355 20.00 -22.04 1.90
N ARG A 356 20.85 -21.77 2.89
CA ARG A 356 21.10 -22.71 3.99
C ARG A 356 19.84 -22.99 4.80
N VAL A 357 19.03 -21.96 5.07
CA VAL A 357 17.72 -22.14 5.71
C VAL A 357 16.81 -23.01 4.84
N ALA A 358 16.77 -22.77 3.52
CA ALA A 358 15.97 -23.57 2.59
C ALA A 358 16.37 -25.06 2.60
N ASP A 359 17.67 -25.38 2.67
CA ASP A 359 18.16 -26.76 2.72
C ASP A 359 17.73 -27.50 4.01
N GLU A 360 17.64 -26.80 5.14
CA GLU A 360 17.08 -27.35 6.38
C GLU A 360 15.53 -27.41 6.32
N MET A 361 14.88 -26.41 5.74
CA MET A 361 13.42 -26.41 5.54
C MET A 361 12.95 -27.57 4.68
N GLU A 362 13.72 -27.96 3.66
CA GLU A 362 13.37 -29.10 2.81
C GLU A 362 13.29 -30.43 3.58
N GLN A 363 13.99 -30.52 4.72
CA GLN A 363 14.03 -31.71 5.58
C GLN A 363 13.09 -31.61 6.78
N HIS A 364 12.86 -30.40 7.29
CA HIS A 364 12.19 -30.17 8.58
C HIS A 364 10.94 -29.29 8.49
N GLY A 365 10.63 -28.72 7.32
CA GLY A 365 9.57 -27.75 7.10
C GLY A 365 9.94 -26.32 7.49
N ALA A 366 9.05 -25.38 7.18
CA ALA A 366 9.25 -23.94 7.44
C ALA A 366 9.49 -23.57 8.91
N ASP A 367 8.94 -24.34 9.84
CA ASP A 367 9.02 -24.06 11.29
C ASP A 367 10.47 -24.11 11.83
N ILE A 368 11.39 -24.79 11.13
CA ILE A 368 12.80 -24.88 11.52
C ILE A 368 13.45 -23.50 11.70
N TRP A 369 13.01 -22.50 10.93
CA TRP A 369 13.45 -21.11 11.08
C TRP A 369 13.17 -20.58 12.49
N PHE A 370 11.98 -20.87 13.01
CA PHE A 370 11.51 -20.41 14.32
C PHE A 370 12.06 -21.26 15.47
N GLU A 371 12.27 -22.55 15.25
CA GLU A 371 12.83 -23.48 16.25
C GLU A 371 14.31 -23.24 16.55
N LYS A 372 15.11 -22.87 15.54
CA LYS A 372 16.55 -22.61 15.70
C LYS A 372 16.83 -21.18 16.14
N ASP A 373 17.82 -20.98 16.99
CA ASP A 373 18.23 -19.63 17.41
C ASP A 373 18.86 -18.82 16.28
N ALA A 374 18.79 -17.48 16.36
CA ALA A 374 19.41 -16.59 15.38
C ALA A 374 20.90 -16.85 15.18
N ALA A 375 21.62 -17.26 16.24
CA ALA A 375 23.03 -17.62 16.19
C ALA A 375 23.32 -18.83 15.26
N HIS A 376 22.39 -19.78 15.15
CA HIS A 376 22.49 -20.90 14.23
C HIS A 376 22.54 -20.41 12.77
N TRP A 377 21.74 -19.39 12.45
CA TRP A 377 21.64 -18.80 11.12
C TRP A 377 22.73 -17.76 10.83
N ALA A 378 23.26 -17.10 11.86
CA ALA A 378 24.22 -16.02 11.75
C ALA A 378 25.70 -16.45 11.77
N GLN A 379 26.00 -17.75 11.70
CA GLN A 379 27.35 -18.28 11.82
C GLN A 379 28.36 -17.54 10.93
N GLY A 380 29.36 -16.90 11.56
CA GLY A 380 30.40 -16.14 10.86
C GLY A 380 29.98 -14.77 10.32
N LYS A 381 28.79 -14.27 10.64
CA LYS A 381 28.27 -12.98 10.15
C LYS A 381 28.41 -11.88 11.21
N THR A 382 28.88 -10.71 10.78
CA THR A 382 28.94 -9.48 11.59
C THR A 382 28.16 -8.36 10.91
N CYS A 383 27.56 -7.48 11.70
CA CYS A 383 26.79 -6.36 11.18
C CYS A 383 27.72 -5.38 10.47
N LYS A 384 27.51 -5.16 9.17
CA LYS A 384 28.31 -4.25 8.34
C LYS A 384 28.27 -2.79 8.82
N LYS A 385 27.24 -2.40 9.57
CA LYS A 385 27.02 -1.02 10.05
C LYS A 385 27.67 -0.73 11.40
N CYS A 386 27.57 -1.65 12.36
CA CYS A 386 28.01 -1.40 13.73
C CYS A 386 29.00 -2.45 14.29
N GLY A 387 29.35 -3.46 13.51
CA GLY A 387 30.30 -4.52 13.88
C GLY A 387 29.77 -5.57 14.86
N ALA A 388 28.53 -5.44 15.35
CA ALA A 388 27.96 -6.40 16.30
C ALA A 388 27.73 -7.79 15.67
N SER A 389 27.80 -8.83 16.49
CA SER A 389 27.55 -10.24 16.11
C SER A 389 26.28 -10.81 16.73
N GLU A 390 25.47 -9.97 17.37
CA GLU A 390 24.18 -10.34 17.96
C GLU A 390 23.05 -10.08 16.96
N TRP A 391 22.29 -11.13 16.70
CA TRP A 391 21.26 -11.16 15.67
C TRP A 391 19.92 -11.58 16.25
N LYS A 392 18.84 -11.05 15.70
CA LYS A 392 17.46 -11.53 15.90
C LYS A 392 16.89 -11.94 14.55
N LYS A 393 15.93 -12.86 14.56
CA LYS A 393 15.25 -13.33 13.34
C LYS A 393 14.17 -12.34 12.93
N GLU A 394 13.93 -12.23 11.63
CA GLU A 394 12.66 -11.70 11.15
C GLU A 394 11.52 -12.65 11.53
N GLU A 395 10.41 -12.08 11.97
CA GLU A 395 9.19 -12.80 12.37
C GLU A 395 8.09 -12.71 11.31
N ASP A 396 8.23 -11.77 10.36
CA ASP A 396 7.34 -11.69 9.21
C ASP A 396 7.46 -12.92 8.30
N ILE A 397 6.32 -13.34 7.77
CA ILE A 397 6.23 -14.36 6.72
C ILE A 397 6.03 -13.70 5.36
N LEU A 398 6.27 -14.46 4.30
CA LEU A 398 5.99 -14.09 2.92
C LEU A 398 4.48 -14.03 2.67
N ASP A 399 4.11 -13.20 1.69
CA ASP A 399 2.75 -13.15 1.21
C ASP A 399 2.40 -14.38 0.35
N VAL A 400 1.13 -14.76 0.40
CA VAL A 400 0.64 -15.94 -0.32
C VAL A 400 0.70 -15.77 -1.86
N TRP A 401 0.84 -14.52 -2.33
CA TRP A 401 1.00 -14.22 -3.75
C TRP A 401 2.42 -14.52 -4.22
N PHE A 402 3.42 -14.37 -3.34
CA PHE A 402 4.80 -14.78 -3.56
C PHE A 402 4.87 -16.30 -3.60
N ASP A 403 4.29 -16.98 -2.60
CA ASP A 403 4.20 -18.45 -2.56
C ASP A 403 3.60 -19.02 -3.85
N SER A 404 2.45 -18.51 -4.28
CA SER A 404 1.82 -18.94 -5.54
C SER A 404 2.59 -18.47 -6.78
N GLY A 405 3.18 -17.27 -6.75
CA GLY A 405 3.97 -16.71 -7.85
C GLY A 405 5.25 -17.51 -8.16
N VAL A 406 5.83 -18.16 -7.16
CA VAL A 406 7.00 -19.02 -7.34
C VAL A 406 6.66 -20.46 -7.74
N SER A 407 5.37 -20.79 -7.95
CA SER A 407 4.96 -22.12 -8.44
C SER A 407 5.67 -22.53 -9.73
N GLN A 408 6.00 -21.58 -10.60
CA GLN A 408 6.80 -21.82 -11.80
C GLN A 408 8.20 -22.38 -11.48
N ALA A 409 8.82 -21.96 -10.38
CA ALA A 409 10.12 -22.47 -9.94
C ALA A 409 9.97 -23.76 -9.13
N ALA A 410 9.04 -23.78 -8.18
CA ALA A 410 8.82 -24.90 -7.27
C ALA A 410 8.19 -26.13 -7.94
N VAL A 411 7.49 -25.94 -9.08
CA VAL A 411 6.79 -27.00 -9.82
C VAL A 411 7.40 -27.16 -11.22
N LEU A 412 7.22 -26.19 -12.13
CA LEU A 412 7.56 -26.37 -13.55
C LEU A 412 9.04 -26.64 -13.79
N ARG A 413 9.94 -25.95 -13.07
CA ARG A 413 11.40 -26.16 -13.20
C ARG A 413 11.91 -27.36 -12.43
N ARG A 414 11.13 -27.89 -11.50
CA ARG A 414 11.54 -28.95 -10.58
C ARG A 414 11.12 -30.32 -11.06
N TRP A 415 9.96 -30.43 -11.70
CA TRP A 415 9.37 -31.70 -12.11
C TRP A 415 9.85 -32.06 -13.51
N LYS A 416 10.38 -33.28 -13.65
CA LYS A 416 11.05 -33.72 -14.89
C LYS A 416 10.14 -33.76 -16.11
N ASP A 417 8.85 -34.00 -15.88
CA ASP A 417 7.85 -34.16 -16.94
C ASP A 417 7.14 -32.83 -17.28
N LEU A 418 7.58 -31.73 -16.67
CA LEU A 418 7.08 -30.38 -16.94
C LEU A 418 8.15 -29.55 -17.63
N GLN A 419 7.72 -28.46 -18.27
CA GLN A 419 8.61 -27.50 -18.91
C GLN A 419 8.41 -26.10 -18.37
N TRP A 420 9.48 -25.31 -18.42
CA TRP A 420 9.46 -23.88 -18.16
C TRP A 420 10.09 -23.13 -19.34
N PRO A 421 9.45 -22.07 -19.85
CA PRO A 421 8.11 -21.58 -19.50
C PRO A 421 6.98 -22.58 -19.80
N GLY A 422 5.87 -22.51 -19.07
CA GLY A 422 4.68 -23.32 -19.38
C GLY A 422 3.97 -22.81 -20.64
N ASP A 423 3.32 -23.68 -21.41
CA ASP A 423 2.67 -23.25 -22.66
C ASP A 423 1.53 -22.26 -22.42
N MET A 424 0.72 -22.51 -21.39
CA MET A 424 -0.43 -21.68 -21.06
C MET A 424 -0.70 -21.62 -19.54
N TYR A 425 -0.99 -20.43 -19.05
CA TYR A 425 -1.67 -20.22 -17.76
C TYR A 425 -3.14 -19.89 -18.01
N LEU A 426 -4.04 -20.51 -17.25
CA LEU A 426 -5.50 -20.36 -17.42
C LEU A 426 -6.19 -20.15 -16.09
N GLU A 427 -6.78 -18.97 -15.87
CA GLU A 427 -7.53 -18.64 -14.65
C GLU A 427 -8.55 -17.50 -14.86
N GLY A 428 -9.37 -17.24 -13.84
CA GLY A 428 -10.34 -16.14 -13.82
C GLY A 428 -9.73 -14.74 -13.96
N SER A 429 -10.55 -13.78 -14.39
CA SER A 429 -10.10 -12.41 -14.68
C SER A 429 -9.50 -11.65 -13.50
N ASP A 430 -9.79 -12.04 -12.25
CA ASP A 430 -9.12 -11.57 -11.04
C ASP A 430 -7.61 -11.81 -11.03
N GLN A 431 -7.14 -12.88 -11.68
CA GLN A 431 -5.74 -13.26 -11.61
C GLN A 431 -4.79 -12.30 -12.33
N HIS A 432 -5.31 -11.31 -13.08
CA HIS A 432 -4.51 -10.16 -13.55
C HIS A 432 -3.95 -9.33 -12.40
N ARG A 433 -4.63 -9.30 -11.25
CA ARG A 433 -4.16 -8.67 -10.00
C ARG A 433 -3.50 -9.67 -9.05
N GLY A 434 -3.75 -10.96 -9.23
CA GLY A 434 -3.23 -12.05 -8.42
C GLY A 434 -2.12 -12.83 -9.13
N TRP A 435 -2.39 -14.11 -9.38
CA TRP A 435 -1.39 -15.11 -9.74
C TRP A 435 -0.66 -14.88 -11.06
N PHE A 436 -1.32 -14.36 -12.11
CA PHE A 436 -0.63 -14.07 -13.37
C PHE A 436 0.45 -13.02 -13.16
N GLN A 437 0.14 -12.00 -12.35
CA GLN A 437 1.04 -10.90 -12.09
C GLN A 437 2.15 -11.30 -11.12
N SER A 438 1.83 -11.99 -10.02
CA SER A 438 2.87 -12.43 -9.07
C SER A 438 3.82 -13.45 -9.70
N SER A 439 3.31 -14.37 -10.52
CA SER A 439 4.15 -15.32 -11.28
C SER A 439 5.05 -14.62 -12.29
N LEU A 440 4.53 -13.63 -13.02
CA LEU A 440 5.32 -12.80 -13.93
C LEU A 440 6.46 -12.10 -13.19
N LEU A 441 6.15 -11.38 -12.11
CA LEU A 441 7.13 -10.59 -11.38
C LEU A 441 8.18 -11.48 -10.70
N ALA A 442 7.77 -12.60 -10.11
CA ALA A 442 8.68 -13.58 -9.54
C ALA A 442 9.61 -14.15 -10.61
N SER A 443 9.06 -14.69 -11.70
CA SER A 443 9.84 -15.33 -12.76
C SER A 443 10.77 -14.36 -13.50
N VAL A 444 10.31 -13.14 -13.82
CA VAL A 444 11.15 -12.12 -14.47
C VAL A 444 12.24 -11.65 -13.51
N GLY A 445 11.91 -11.49 -12.23
CA GLY A 445 12.86 -11.08 -11.20
C GLY A 445 13.97 -12.11 -10.92
N THR A 446 13.67 -13.40 -11.01
CA THR A 446 14.62 -14.47 -10.67
C THR A 446 15.22 -15.22 -11.85
N ALA A 447 14.59 -15.16 -13.03
CA ALA A 447 15.03 -15.87 -14.23
C ALA A 447 14.92 -15.07 -15.54
N GLY A 448 14.42 -13.84 -15.50
CA GLY A 448 14.46 -12.92 -16.64
C GLY A 448 13.45 -13.18 -17.75
N SER A 449 12.46 -14.06 -17.56
CA SER A 449 11.43 -14.39 -18.56
C SER A 449 10.07 -14.60 -17.91
N ALA A 450 8.99 -14.35 -18.64
CA ALA A 450 7.64 -14.77 -18.23
C ALA A 450 7.58 -16.28 -18.01
N PRO A 451 6.78 -16.77 -17.04
CA PRO A 451 6.66 -18.19 -16.76
C PRO A 451 5.67 -18.91 -17.66
N TYR A 452 5.04 -18.19 -18.60
CA TYR A 452 4.02 -18.69 -19.50
C TYR A 452 4.20 -18.14 -20.92
N GLY A 453 3.88 -18.94 -21.94
CA GLY A 453 3.80 -18.49 -23.34
C GLY A 453 2.47 -17.83 -23.68
N THR A 454 1.37 -18.39 -23.17
CA THR A 454 -0.01 -17.90 -23.36
C THR A 454 -0.69 -17.67 -22.02
N VAL A 455 -1.52 -16.63 -21.91
CA VAL A 455 -2.46 -16.43 -20.80
C VAL A 455 -3.88 -16.44 -21.34
N LEU A 456 -4.65 -17.43 -20.91
CA LEU A 456 -6.09 -17.49 -21.15
C LEU A 456 -6.82 -17.03 -19.89
N THR A 457 -7.74 -16.07 -20.04
CA THR A 457 -8.60 -15.67 -18.94
C THR A 457 -10.07 -15.86 -19.25
N HIS A 458 -10.84 -16.30 -18.25
CA HIS A 458 -12.29 -16.44 -18.34
C HIS A 458 -13.02 -15.49 -17.39
N GLY A 459 -14.30 -15.26 -17.68
CA GLY A 459 -15.21 -14.49 -16.82
C GLY A 459 -15.63 -15.28 -15.57
N TYR A 460 -16.45 -14.65 -14.74
CA TYR A 460 -17.06 -15.30 -13.57
C TYR A 460 -18.36 -16.00 -13.93
N VAL A 461 -18.64 -17.09 -13.23
CA VAL A 461 -20.00 -17.66 -13.20
C VAL A 461 -20.87 -16.76 -12.33
N VAL A 462 -22.01 -16.34 -12.85
CA VAL A 462 -22.98 -15.46 -12.18
C VAL A 462 -24.32 -16.15 -12.02
N ASP A 463 -25.17 -15.65 -11.11
CA ASP A 463 -26.54 -16.13 -10.98
C ASP A 463 -27.38 -15.82 -12.24
N ALA A 464 -28.61 -16.34 -12.30
CA ALA A 464 -29.51 -16.11 -13.43
C ALA A 464 -29.85 -14.63 -13.69
N LYS A 465 -29.52 -13.73 -12.75
CA LYS A 465 -29.74 -12.27 -12.83
C LYS A 465 -28.44 -11.51 -13.06
N GLY A 466 -27.32 -12.20 -13.32
CA GLY A 466 -26.02 -11.58 -13.56
C GLY A 466 -25.28 -11.10 -12.30
N ARG A 467 -25.71 -11.51 -11.09
CA ARG A 467 -25.08 -11.11 -9.83
C ARG A 467 -24.02 -12.13 -9.40
N ALA A 468 -23.01 -11.65 -8.69
CA ALA A 468 -21.99 -12.51 -8.09
C ALA A 468 -22.64 -13.50 -7.10
N MET A 469 -22.32 -14.79 -7.25
CA MET A 469 -22.79 -15.82 -6.34
C MET A 469 -21.97 -15.78 -5.05
N SER A 470 -22.63 -15.78 -3.89
CA SER A 470 -21.97 -15.93 -2.59
C SER A 470 -22.76 -16.88 -1.72
N LYS A 471 -22.06 -17.63 -0.86
CA LYS A 471 -22.69 -18.57 0.09
C LYS A 471 -23.65 -17.89 1.08
N SER A 472 -23.55 -16.57 1.24
CA SER A 472 -24.44 -15.81 2.12
C SER A 472 -25.72 -15.33 1.42
N VAL A 473 -25.74 -15.31 0.08
CA VAL A 473 -26.88 -14.84 -0.72
C VAL A 473 -27.79 -16.00 -1.18
N GLY A 474 -27.34 -17.25 -0.98
CA GLY A 474 -28.04 -18.48 -1.34
C GLY A 474 -27.24 -19.25 -2.37
#